data_AF-A0A9P3GPB9-F1
#
_entry.id   AF-A0A9P3GPB9-F1
#
_cell.length_a   1.000
_cell.length_b   1.000
_cell.length_c   1.000
_cell.angle_alpha   90.00
_cell.angle_beta   90.00
_cell.angle_gamma   90.00
#
_symmetry.space_group_name_H-M   'P 1'
#
loop_
_entity.id
_entity.type
_entity.pdbx_description
1 polymer ?
#
loop_
_entity_poly.entity_id
_entity_poly.type
_entity_poly.pdbx_seq_one_letter_code
_entity_poly.pdbx_strand_id
1 'polypeptide(L)'
;MPNSRAARSLLEIFATGATVVRLPLVVYEYAVTIDQEIIAAWRRNCTMASLILLSSRWLMIIGPVLGIVPVSSQAGCQTIWALGILVAVLNQTVVTLFSALRVYAILMHGRRRYVVPTIVVFFGVIPIGADIIAWLHTGQLYLHARCNQKTELSSSLSNR
;
A
#
# COMPACT_ATOMS: atom_id res chain seq x y z
N MET A 1 6.18 -6.05 -35.40
CA MET A 1 5.45 -5.59 -34.19
C MET A 1 5.13 -6.79 -33.31
N PRO A 2 6.01 -7.16 -32.35
CA PRO A 2 5.84 -8.38 -31.58
C PRO A 2 5.21 -8.14 -30.19
N ASN A 3 4.17 -8.92 -29.91
CA ASN A 3 3.90 -9.56 -28.61
C ASN A 3 3.45 -8.72 -27.40
N SER A 4 2.40 -7.90 -27.55
CA SER A 4 1.66 -7.32 -26.41
C SER A 4 0.97 -8.37 -25.52
N ARG A 5 0.62 -9.54 -26.06
CA ARG A 5 0.01 -10.64 -25.31
C ARG A 5 1.01 -11.38 -24.40
N ALA A 6 2.22 -11.66 -24.87
CA ALA A 6 3.23 -12.36 -24.07
C ALA A 6 3.74 -11.49 -22.90
N ALA A 7 3.89 -10.17 -23.11
CA ALA A 7 4.24 -9.24 -22.04
C ALA A 7 3.17 -9.18 -20.94
N ARG A 8 1.88 -9.24 -21.30
CA ARG A 8 0.77 -9.30 -20.32
C ARG A 8 0.78 -10.59 -19.51
N SER A 9 1.01 -11.74 -20.15
CA SER A 9 1.11 -13.04 -19.45
C SER A 9 2.29 -13.07 -18.47
N LEU A 10 3.44 -12.53 -18.87
CA LEU A 10 4.61 -12.46 -18.00
C LEU A 10 4.40 -11.50 -16.83
N LEU A 11 3.73 -10.36 -17.03
CA LEU A 11 3.36 -9.44 -15.95
C LEU A 11 2.38 -10.08 -14.95
N GLU A 12 1.39 -10.84 -15.42
CA GLU A 12 0.46 -11.56 -14.54
C GLU A 12 1.18 -12.65 -13.74
N ILE A 13 2.12 -13.39 -14.34
CA ILE A 13 2.93 -14.41 -13.66
C ILE A 13 3.91 -13.79 -12.64
N PHE A 14 4.56 -12.67 -12.98
CA PHE A 14 5.43 -11.95 -12.05
C PHE A 14 4.64 -11.31 -10.90
N ALA A 15 3.47 -10.74 -11.18
CA ALA A 15 2.63 -10.13 -10.16
C ALA A 15 2.09 -11.18 -9.18
N THR A 16 1.58 -12.31 -9.69
CA THR A 16 1.10 -13.42 -8.87
C THR A 16 2.26 -14.08 -8.11
N GLY A 17 3.36 -14.44 -8.78
CA GLY A 17 4.55 -15.02 -8.17
C GLY A 17 5.13 -14.16 -7.05
N ALA A 18 5.21 -12.83 -7.26
CA ALA A 18 5.70 -11.92 -6.23
C ALA A 18 4.72 -11.76 -5.05
N THR A 19 3.41 -11.93 -5.24
CA THR A 19 2.46 -11.91 -4.10
C THR A 19 2.56 -13.15 -3.22
N VAL A 20 2.76 -14.34 -3.80
CA VAL A 20 2.83 -15.60 -3.03
C VAL A 20 4.07 -15.68 -2.14
N VAL A 21 5.20 -15.09 -2.55
CA VAL A 21 6.43 -15.06 -1.76
C VAL A 21 6.39 -13.96 -0.68
N ARG A 22 5.70 -12.85 -0.96
CA ARG A 22 5.61 -11.72 -0.02
C ARG A 22 4.74 -12.03 1.20
N LEU A 23 3.63 -12.73 1.03
CA LEU A 23 2.70 -13.04 2.12
C LEU A 23 3.30 -13.86 3.27
N PRO A 24 3.95 -15.02 3.04
CA PRO A 24 4.50 -15.82 4.14
C PRO A 24 5.65 -15.10 4.84
N LEU A 25 6.45 -14.32 4.11
CA LEU A 25 7.51 -13.51 4.70
C LEU A 25 6.93 -12.42 5.62
N VAL A 26 5.89 -11.71 5.17
CA VAL A 26 5.19 -10.69 5.96
C VAL A 26 4.50 -11.31 7.18
N VAL A 27 3.87 -12.47 7.03
CA VAL A 27 3.23 -13.19 8.15
C VAL A 27 4.25 -13.71 9.16
N TYR A 28 5.40 -14.19 8.69
CA TYR A 28 6.49 -14.63 9.55
C TYR A 28 7.06 -13.47 10.37
N GLU A 29 7.39 -12.35 9.72
CA GLU A 29 7.86 -11.15 10.42
C GLU A 29 6.80 -10.59 11.37
N TYR A 30 5.51 -10.69 11.02
CA TYR A 30 4.39 -10.31 11.87
C TYR A 30 4.35 -11.16 13.16
N ALA A 31 4.38 -12.49 13.03
CA ALA A 31 4.32 -13.40 14.16
C ALA A 31 5.48 -13.19 15.14
N VAL A 32 6.68 -12.89 14.64
CA VAL A 32 7.88 -12.67 15.49
C VAL A 32 7.81 -11.33 16.24
N THR A 33 7.21 -10.30 15.66
CA THR A 33 7.28 -8.94 16.22
C THR A 33 6.05 -8.54 17.05
N ILE A 34 4.93 -9.26 16.93
CA ILE A 34 3.68 -8.90 17.60
C ILE A 34 3.78 -8.91 19.13
N ASP A 35 4.49 -9.88 19.72
CA ASP A 35 4.65 -9.97 21.17
C ASP A 35 5.40 -8.75 21.72
N GLN A 36 6.43 -8.29 21.01
CA GLN A 36 7.20 -7.12 21.41
C GLN A 36 6.37 -5.83 21.27
N GLU A 37 5.51 -5.75 20.26
CA GLU A 37 4.65 -4.59 20.03
C GLU A 37 3.50 -4.50 21.03
N ILE A 38 2.86 -5.62 21.37
CA ILE A 38 1.80 -5.67 22.39
C ILE A 38 2.39 -5.28 23.75
N ILE A 39 3.55 -5.82 24.13
CA ILE A 39 4.21 -5.47 25.38
C ILE A 39 4.61 -3.99 25.39
N ALA A 40 5.11 -3.44 24.28
CA ALA A 40 5.46 -2.03 24.19
C ALA A 40 4.23 -1.10 24.25
N ALA A 41 3.12 -1.47 23.60
CA ALA A 41 1.89 -0.70 23.57
C ALA A 41 1.12 -0.74 24.90
N TRP A 42 1.11 -1.88 25.58
CA TRP A 42 0.41 -2.03 26.86
C TRP A 42 1.21 -1.55 28.06
N ARG A 43 2.54 -1.61 28.02
CA ARG A 43 3.38 -1.33 29.20
C ARG A 43 3.93 0.10 29.27
N ARG A 44 3.92 0.85 28.16
CA ARG A 44 4.26 2.28 28.12
C ARG A 44 3.11 3.03 27.48
N ASN A 45 2.56 4.03 28.19
CA ASN A 45 1.50 4.96 27.75
C ASN A 45 1.39 5.03 26.23
N CYS A 46 0.27 4.56 25.66
CA CYS A 46 0.01 4.54 24.21
C CYS A 46 0.41 5.86 23.56
N THR A 47 1.63 5.92 23.04
CA THR A 47 2.13 7.11 22.35
C THR A 47 1.60 7.10 20.92
N MET A 48 1.31 8.28 20.36
CA MET A 48 0.94 8.42 18.94
C MET A 48 1.90 7.65 18.02
N ALA A 49 3.19 7.59 18.35
CA ALA A 49 4.19 6.85 17.59
C ALA A 49 3.90 5.32 17.54
N SER A 50 3.42 4.72 18.63
CA SER A 50 3.07 3.31 18.68
C SER A 50 1.86 3.00 17.78
N LEU A 51 0.83 3.85 17.83
CA LEU A 51 -0.35 3.72 16.97
C LEU A 51 -0.01 3.89 15.47
N ILE A 52 0.91 4.81 15.15
CA ILE A 52 1.39 5.03 13.79
C ILE A 52 2.18 3.82 13.27
N LEU A 53 3.03 3.21 14.11
CA LEU A 53 3.76 2.00 13.72
C LEU A 53 2.81 0.83 13.48
N LEU A 54 1.85 0.64 14.38
CA LEU A 54 0.84 -0.40 14.25
C LEU A 54 0.02 -0.21 12.97
N SER A 55 -0.46 1.01 12.69
CA SER A 55 -1.26 1.29 11.50
C SER A 55 -0.48 1.04 10.19
N SER A 56 0.80 1.43 10.12
CA SER A 56 1.64 1.15 8.95
C SER A 56 1.75 -0.34 8.63
N ARG A 57 1.86 -1.18 9.66
CA ARG A 57 1.99 -2.62 9.52
C ARG A 57 0.70 -3.27 9.02
N TRP A 58 -0.44 -2.86 9.56
CA TRP A 58 -1.74 -3.34 9.08
C TRP A 58 -1.99 -2.95 7.62
N LEU A 59 -1.57 -1.75 7.22
CA LEU A 59 -1.67 -1.27 5.84
C LEU A 59 -0.84 -2.13 4.86
N MET A 60 0.36 -2.59 5.26
CA MET A 60 1.18 -3.50 4.43
C MET A 60 0.53 -4.87 4.21
N ILE A 61 -0.26 -5.37 5.17
CA ILE A 61 -0.95 -6.67 5.07
C ILE A 61 -2.20 -6.54 4.19
N ILE A 62 -2.94 -5.44 4.31
CA ILE A 62 -4.18 -5.22 3.57
C ILE A 62 -3.93 -5.22 2.05
N GLY A 63 -2.81 -4.64 1.59
CA GLY A 63 -2.45 -4.57 0.16
C GLY A 63 -2.49 -5.92 -0.58
N PRO A 64 -1.67 -6.92 -0.18
CA PRO A 64 -1.67 -8.22 -0.84
C PRO A 64 -2.95 -9.02 -0.58
N VAL A 65 -3.63 -8.84 0.57
CA VAL A 65 -4.94 -9.47 0.82
C VAL A 65 -5.97 -9.00 -0.22
N LEU A 66 -6.04 -7.69 -0.49
CA LEU A 66 -6.91 -7.13 -1.53
C LEU A 66 -6.59 -7.67 -2.93
N GLY A 67 -5.35 -8.09 -3.18
CA GLY A 67 -4.93 -8.67 -4.47
C GLY A 67 -5.43 -10.10 -4.70
N ILE A 68 -5.81 -10.83 -3.64
CA ILE A 68 -6.26 -12.22 -3.73
C ILE A 68 -7.80 -12.32 -3.80
N VAL A 69 -8.52 -11.30 -3.32
CA VAL A 69 -9.99 -11.33 -3.26
C VAL A 69 -10.57 -11.44 -4.68
N PRO A 70 -11.31 -12.52 -5.00
CA PRO A 70 -11.97 -12.64 -6.29
C PRO A 70 -13.13 -11.64 -6.36
N VAL A 71 -13.09 -10.80 -7.39
CA VAL A 71 -14.12 -9.77 -7.64
C VAL A 71 -14.95 -10.20 -8.83
N SER A 72 -16.26 -10.39 -8.60
CA SER A 72 -17.23 -10.79 -9.61
C SER A 72 -17.96 -9.60 -10.26
N SER A 73 -17.98 -8.44 -9.61
CA SER A 73 -18.68 -7.25 -10.10
C SER A 73 -17.71 -6.15 -10.57
N GLN A 74 -18.10 -5.42 -11.62
CA GLN A 74 -17.36 -4.26 -12.12
C GLN A 74 -17.23 -3.17 -11.04
N ALA A 75 -18.29 -2.95 -10.26
CA ALA A 75 -18.28 -2.02 -9.13
C ALA A 75 -17.27 -2.45 -8.05
N GLY A 76 -17.19 -3.74 -7.70
CA GLY A 76 -16.22 -4.24 -6.73
C GLY A 76 -14.77 -4.05 -7.19
N CYS A 77 -14.52 -4.20 -8.49
CA CYS A 77 -13.19 -4.06 -9.09
C CYS A 77 -12.65 -2.63 -8.91
N GLN A 78 -13.50 -1.62 -9.15
CA GLN A 78 -13.17 -0.22 -8.91
C GLN A 78 -12.94 0.08 -7.42
N THR A 79 -13.78 -0.47 -6.54
CA THR A 79 -13.66 -0.29 -5.09
C THR A 79 -12.36 -0.86 -4.52
N ILE A 80 -11.96 -2.07 -4.93
CA ILE A 80 -10.72 -2.70 -4.47
C ILE A 80 -9.50 -1.90 -4.92
N TRP A 81 -9.52 -1.38 -6.14
CA TRP A 81 -8.42 -0.56 -6.64
C TRP A 81 -8.34 0.79 -5.92
N ALA A 82 -9.46 1.46 -5.69
CA ALA A 82 -9.52 2.69 -4.90
C ALA A 82 -9.02 2.47 -3.45
N LEU A 83 -9.40 1.35 -2.83
CA LEU A 83 -8.89 0.93 -1.53
C LEU A 83 -7.37 0.67 -1.56
N GLY A 84 -6.86 0.04 -2.61
CA GLY A 84 -5.42 -0.18 -2.79
C GLY A 84 -4.63 1.13 -2.85
N ILE A 85 -5.13 2.13 -3.59
CA ILE A 85 -4.53 3.46 -3.62
C ILE A 85 -4.55 4.10 -2.24
N LEU A 86 -5.72 4.08 -1.58
CA LEU A 86 -5.89 4.67 -0.26
C LEU A 86 -4.88 4.09 0.73
N VAL A 87 -4.74 2.76 0.74
CA VAL A 87 -3.80 2.05 1.61
C VAL A 87 -2.36 2.46 1.33
N ALA A 88 -1.99 2.58 0.06
CA ALA A 88 -0.63 2.95 -0.32
C ALA A 88 -0.30 4.42 0.02
N VAL A 89 -1.24 5.35 -0.18
CA VAL A 89 -1.10 6.76 0.22
C VAL A 89 -0.99 6.87 1.74
N LEU A 90 -1.83 6.14 2.49
CA LEU A 90 -1.75 6.11 3.96
C LEU A 90 -0.39 5.56 4.44
N ASN A 91 0.16 4.55 3.77
CA ASN A 91 1.46 4.03 4.15
C ASN A 91 2.58 5.06 3.91
N GLN A 92 2.56 5.75 2.76
CA GLN A 92 3.53 6.81 2.45
C GLN A 92 3.44 8.00 3.42
N THR A 93 2.24 8.41 3.83
CA THR A 93 2.07 9.49 4.79
C THR A 93 2.63 9.12 6.16
N VAL A 94 2.42 7.87 6.60
CA VAL A 94 2.98 7.36 7.85
C VAL A 94 4.50 7.35 7.83
N VAL A 95 5.12 6.85 6.75
CA VAL A 95 6.59 6.83 6.60
C VAL A 95 7.17 8.25 6.64
N THR A 96 6.52 9.19 5.96
CA THR A 96 6.93 10.60 5.94
C THR A 96 6.83 11.23 7.32
N LEU A 97 5.72 10.99 8.03
CA LEU A 97 5.48 11.51 9.37
C LEU A 97 6.48 10.95 10.38
N PHE A 98 6.77 9.66 10.31
CA PHE A 98 7.75 9.01 11.18
C PHE A 98 9.17 9.54 10.95
N SER A 99 9.52 9.80 9.69
CA SER A 99 10.80 10.42 9.33
C SER A 99 10.91 11.83 9.89
N ALA A 100 9.85 12.63 9.78
CA ALA A 100 9.79 13.99 10.35
C ALA A 100 9.89 13.98 11.89
N LEU A 101 9.21 13.04 12.56
CA LEU A 101 9.28 12.86 14.02
C LEU A 101 10.69 12.49 14.49
N ARG A 102 11.38 11.60 13.77
CA ARG A 102 12.78 11.24 14.08
C ARG A 102 13.71 12.45 13.97
N VAL A 103 13.56 13.25 12.91
CA VAL A 103 14.34 14.48 12.71
C VAL A 103 14.03 15.51 13.80
N TYR A 104 12.76 15.63 14.20
CA TYR A 104 12.34 16.50 15.30
C TYR A 104 12.98 16.11 16.64
N ALA A 105 13.05 14.81 16.94
CA ALA A 105 13.65 14.31 18.18
C ALA A 105 15.15 14.59 18.27
N ILE A 106 15.88 14.50 17.15
CA ILE A 106 17.32 14.82 17.10
C ILE A 106 17.56 16.33 17.26
N LEU A 107 16.68 17.16 16.70
CA LEU A 107 16.84 18.61 16.68
C LEU A 107 16.17 19.32 17.87
N MET A 108 15.78 18.59 18.90
CA MET A 108 15.07 19.10 20.07
C MET A 108 15.86 20.19 20.84
N HIS A 109 17.19 20.25 20.64
CA HIS A 109 18.09 21.17 21.35
C HIS A 109 18.32 22.53 20.66
N GLY A 110 17.77 22.77 19.46
CA GLY A 110 18.12 23.94 18.63
C GLY A 110 17.01 24.98 18.40
N ARG A 111 17.40 26.25 18.18
CA ARG A 111 16.51 27.40 17.90
C ARG A 111 15.66 27.25 16.60
N ARG A 112 16.01 26.32 15.70
CA ARG A 112 15.31 26.03 14.42
C ARG A 112 14.42 24.77 14.46
N ARG A 113 13.96 24.37 15.65
CA ARG A 113 13.19 23.13 15.91
C ARG A 113 12.01 22.80 14.97
N TYR A 114 11.35 23.80 14.38
CA TYR A 114 10.18 23.58 13.51
C TYR A 114 10.46 23.69 12.01
N VAL A 115 11.59 24.29 11.62
CA VAL A 115 11.88 24.57 10.19
C VAL A 115 12.36 23.31 9.47
N VAL A 116 13.19 22.50 10.13
CA VAL A 116 13.74 21.27 9.51
C VAL A 116 12.68 20.18 9.30
N PRO A 117 11.81 19.83 10.28
CA PRO A 117 10.80 18.79 10.06
C PRO A 117 9.75 19.22 9.02
N THR A 118 9.41 20.51 8.93
CA THR A 118 8.46 20.99 7.91
C THR A 118 9.02 20.86 6.51
N ILE A 119 10.31 21.12 6.29
CA ILE A 119 10.98 20.86 5.00
C ILE A 119 10.93 19.37 4.66
N VAL A 120 11.21 18.49 5.62
CA VAL A 120 11.16 17.02 5.40
C VAL A 120 9.75 16.56 5.01
N VAL A 121 8.71 17.07 5.68
CA VAL A 121 7.32 16.78 5.31
C VAL A 121 7.01 17.30 3.92
N PHE A 122 7.41 18.53 3.58
CA PHE A 122 7.19 19.09 2.25
C PHE A 122 7.83 18.24 1.16
N PHE A 123 9.10 17.84 1.33
CA PHE A 123 9.80 16.98 0.38
C PHE A 123 9.16 15.59 0.29
N GLY A 124 8.63 15.05 1.39
CA GLY A 124 7.93 13.77 1.39
C GLY A 124 6.55 13.81 0.71
N VAL A 125 5.87 14.97 0.68
CA VAL A 125 4.56 15.11 0.02
C VAL A 125 4.67 15.21 -1.51
N ILE A 126 5.80 15.73 -2.03
CA ILE A 126 6.04 15.84 -3.48
C ILE A 126 5.89 14.50 -4.22
N PRO A 127 6.60 13.40 -3.84
CA PRO A 127 6.45 12.12 -4.52
C PRO A 127 5.04 11.52 -4.37
N ILE A 128 4.35 11.76 -3.26
CA ILE A 128 2.97 11.29 -3.04
C ILE A 128 2.03 11.93 -4.07
N GLY A 129 2.17 13.25 -4.31
CA GLY A 129 1.39 13.95 -5.32
C GLY A 129 1.65 13.42 -6.73
N ALA A 130 2.92 13.15 -7.06
CA ALA A 130 3.31 12.58 -8.34
C ALA A 130 2.74 11.16 -8.55
N ASP A 131 2.81 10.32 -7.51
CA ASP A 131 2.27 8.96 -7.54
C ASP A 131 0.75 8.95 -7.75
N ILE A 132 0.00 9.84 -7.08
CA ILE A 132 -1.46 9.95 -7.26
C ILE A 132 -1.81 10.29 -8.70
N ILE A 133 -1.12 11.26 -9.31
CA ILE A 133 -1.39 11.67 -10.70
C ILE A 133 -1.05 10.52 -11.65
N ALA A 134 0.10 9.87 -11.45
CA ALA A 134 0.52 8.74 -12.25
C ALA A 134 -0.48 7.57 -12.16
N TRP A 135 -0.96 7.27 -10.96
CA TRP A 135 -1.93 6.20 -10.72
C TRP A 135 -3.31 6.52 -11.26
N LEU A 136 -3.78 7.77 -11.17
CA LEU A 136 -5.05 8.16 -11.78
C LEU A 136 -5.01 7.94 -13.30
N HIS A 137 -3.93 8.38 -13.95
CA HIS A 137 -3.81 8.27 -15.41
C HIS A 137 -3.60 6.83 -15.89
N THR A 138 -2.71 6.07 -15.25
CA THR A 138 -2.44 4.67 -15.61
C THR A 138 -3.56 3.73 -15.14
N GLY A 139 -4.15 4.05 -14.00
CA GLY A 139 -5.16 3.28 -13.31
C GLY A 139 -6.50 3.20 -14.01
N GLN A 140 -6.98 4.31 -14.57
CA GLN A 140 -8.24 4.28 -15.32
C GLN A 140 -8.15 3.34 -16.53
N LEU A 141 -7.04 3.39 -17.28
CA LEU A 141 -6.80 2.49 -18.41
C LEU A 141 -6.67 1.04 -17.95
N TYR A 142 -5.97 0.80 -16.84
CA TYR A 142 -5.74 -0.55 -16.32
C TYR A 142 -7.02 -1.18 -15.75
N LEU A 143 -7.81 -0.43 -14.97
CA LEU A 143 -9.09 -0.85 -14.45
C LEU A 143 -10.06 -1.18 -15.57
N HIS A 144 -10.18 -0.30 -16.57
CA HIS A 144 -11.09 -0.53 -17.69
C HIS A 144 -10.75 -1.82 -18.43
N ALA A 145 -9.47 -2.06 -18.72
CA ALA A 145 -9.03 -3.28 -19.39
C ALA A 145 -9.23 -4.55 -18.54
N ARG A 146 -8.87 -4.51 -17.25
CA ARG A 146 -8.87 -5.69 -16.38
C ARG A 146 -10.27 -6.09 -15.91
N CYS A 147 -11.13 -5.13 -15.61
CA CYS A 147 -12.49 -5.40 -15.15
C CYS A 147 -13.38 -5.87 -16.32
N ASN A 148 -13.22 -5.32 -17.54
CA ASN A 148 -13.96 -5.78 -18.73
C ASN A 148 -13.60 -7.23 -19.10
N GLN A 149 -12.33 -7.63 -18.95
CA GLN A 149 -11.92 -9.00 -19.25
C GLN A 149 -12.54 -10.04 -18.30
N LYS A 150 -12.73 -9.69 -17.01
CA LYS A 150 -13.33 -10.59 -16.02
C LYS A 150 -14.83 -10.78 -16.22
N THR A 151 -15.55 -9.74 -16.64
CA THR A 151 -17.00 -9.84 -16.90
C THR A 151 -17.30 -10.73 -18.09
N GLU A 152 -16.51 -10.64 -19.17
CA GLU A 152 -16.66 -11.53 -20.33
C GLU A 152 -16.44 -13.01 -19.96
N LEU A 153 -15.40 -13.30 -19.17
CA LEU A 153 -15.09 -14.66 -18.74
C LEU A 153 -16.20 -15.25 -17.85
N SER A 154 -16.73 -14.45 -16.93
CA SER A 154 -17.84 -14.86 -16.06
C SER A 154 -19.13 -15.11 -16.85
N SER A 155 -19.42 -14.30 -17.86
CA SER A 155 -20.59 -14.50 -18.74
C SER A 155 -20.46 -15.76 -19.61
N SER A 156 -19.25 -16.09 -20.09
CA SER A 156 -19.00 -17.31 -20.87
C SER A 156 -19.06 -18.58 -20.03
N LEU A 157 -18.71 -18.51 -18.74
CA LEU A 157 -18.85 -19.63 -17.80
C LEU A 157 -20.29 -19.85 -17.36
N SER A 158 -21.10 -18.78 -17.25
CA SER A 158 -22.52 -18.88 -16.89
C SER A 158 -23.40 -19.43 -18.02
N ASN A 159 -22.91 -19.49 -19.25
CA ASN A 159 -23.66 -19.94 -20.43
C ASN A 159 -23.30 -21.38 -20.87
N ARG A 160 -22.48 -22.08 -20.08
CA ARG A 160 -22.23 -23.52 -20.15
C ARG A 160 -22.84 -24.22 -18.95
#